data_AF-A0ABC8TQW3-F1
#
_entry.id   AF-A0ABC8TQW3-F1
#
_cell.length_a   1.000
_cell.length_b   1.000
_cell.length_c   1.000
_cell.angle_alpha   90.00
_cell.angle_beta   90.00
_cell.angle_gamma   90.00
#
_symmetry.space_group_name_H-M   'P 1'
#
loop_
_entity.id
_entity.type
_entity.pdbx_description
1 polymer ?
#
loop_
_entity_poly.entity_id
_entity_poly.type
_entity_poly.pdbx_seq_one_letter_code
_entity_poly.pdbx_strand_id
1 'polypeptide(L)'
;MDAIWTITGISLILSTEIVIADLASKTLISTSGENFKYHVLIIATGSTVIRLSDFGVQEDDSKNIFYLRKIEDAEKLAEALKTKKNG
;
A
#
# COMPACT_ATOMS: atom_id res chain seq x y z
N MET A 1 -11.91 7.96 -13.25
CA MET A 1 -11.14 8.70 -12.23
C MET A 1 -9.95 9.47 -12.84
N ASP A 2 -9.75 9.41 -14.17
CA ASP A 2 -8.44 9.72 -14.78
C ASP A 2 -8.34 11.11 -15.45
N ALA A 3 -9.44 11.87 -15.47
CA ALA A 3 -9.51 13.14 -16.20
C ALA A 3 -8.58 14.21 -15.61
N ILE A 4 -8.51 14.33 -14.28
CA ILE A 4 -7.76 15.43 -13.62
C ILE A 4 -6.24 15.27 -13.80
N TRP A 5 -5.71 14.06 -13.59
CA TRP A 5 -4.27 13.80 -13.69
C TRP A 5 -3.76 13.97 -15.12
N THR A 6 -4.54 13.49 -16.10
CA THR A 6 -4.21 13.63 -17.52
C THR A 6 -4.21 15.10 -17.95
N ILE A 7 -5.22 15.88 -17.54
CA ILE A 7 -5.32 17.31 -17.88
C ILE A 7 -4.20 18.14 -17.24
N THR A 8 -3.71 17.73 -16.08
CA THR A 8 -2.62 18.41 -15.35
C THR A 8 -1.22 17.94 -15.76
N GLY A 9 -1.12 16.98 -16.69
CA GLY A 9 0.16 16.43 -17.14
C GLY A 9 0.88 15.56 -16.11
N ILE A 10 0.14 15.03 -15.12
CA ILE A 10 0.68 14.16 -14.07
C ILE A 10 0.49 12.70 -14.47
N SER A 11 1.60 11.97 -14.64
CA SER A 11 1.58 10.53 -14.84
C SER A 11 1.30 9.80 -13.52
N LEU A 12 0.11 9.21 -13.42
CA LEU A 12 -0.29 8.39 -12.27
C LEU A 12 -0.03 6.92 -12.57
N ILE A 13 1.02 6.35 -11.96
CA ILE A 13 1.41 4.94 -12.13
C ILE A 13 0.94 4.15 -10.91
N LEU A 14 -0.19 3.45 -11.05
CA LEU A 14 -0.81 2.66 -9.96
C LEU A 14 -0.33 1.21 -9.99
N SER A 15 -0.67 0.45 -8.94
CA SER A 15 -0.37 -0.99 -8.81
C SER A 15 1.10 -1.34 -9.05
N THR A 16 2.00 -0.41 -8.75
CA THR A 16 3.44 -0.53 -8.95
C THR A 16 4.13 -0.31 -7.61
N GLU A 17 4.72 -1.37 -7.07
CA GLU A 17 5.50 -1.32 -5.84
C GLU A 17 6.98 -1.11 -6.17
N ILE A 18 7.63 -0.12 -5.54
CA ILE A 18 9.06 0.11 -5.63
C ILE A 18 9.77 -0.71 -4.55
N VAL A 19 10.68 -1.59 -4.97
CA VAL A 19 11.41 -2.51 -4.07
C VAL A 19 12.88 -2.11 -3.87
N ILE A 20 13.44 -1.31 -4.79
CA ILE A 20 14.81 -0.77 -4.67
C ILE A 20 14.78 0.73 -4.99
N ALA A 21 15.48 1.52 -4.17
CA ALA A 21 15.78 2.93 -4.45
C ALA A 21 17.30 3.13 -4.51
N ASP A 22 17.87 3.14 -5.71
CA ASP A 22 19.26 3.50 -5.94
C ASP A 22 19.39 5.03 -6.05
N LEU A 23 19.71 5.65 -4.91
CA LEU A 23 19.82 7.11 -4.81
C LEU A 23 21.04 7.68 -5.55
N ALA A 24 22.10 6.88 -5.72
CA ALA A 24 23.33 7.30 -6.38
C ALA A 24 23.12 7.42 -7.89
N SER A 25 22.48 6.42 -8.51
CA SER A 25 22.11 6.47 -9.93
C SER A 25 20.80 7.22 -10.21
N LYS A 26 20.10 7.64 -9.14
CA LYS A 26 18.77 8.27 -9.19
C LYS A 26 17.73 7.41 -9.92
N THR A 27 17.67 6.13 -9.54
CA THR A 27 16.80 5.13 -10.17
C THR A 27 15.98 4.40 -9.11
N LEU A 28 14.66 4.30 -9.34
CA LEU A 28 13.77 3.41 -8.59
C LEU A 28 13.51 2.15 -9.41
N ILE A 29 13.46 0.99 -8.76
CA ILE A 29 13.20 -0.30 -9.42
C ILE A 29 11.93 -0.90 -8.82
N SER A 30 10.96 -1.23 -9.68
CA SER A 30 9.72 -1.86 -9.25
C SER A 30 9.88 -3.36 -8.98
N THR A 31 8.87 -3.94 -8.34
CA THR A 31 8.74 -5.40 -8.18
C THR A 31 8.72 -6.16 -9.53
N SER A 32 8.27 -5.51 -10.62
CA SER A 32 8.33 -6.06 -11.98
C SER A 32 9.69 -5.88 -12.68
N GLY A 33 10.65 -5.22 -12.03
CA GLY A 33 11.98 -4.93 -12.59
C GLY A 33 12.04 -3.68 -13.49
N GLU A 34 10.97 -2.89 -13.54
CA GLU A 34 10.93 -1.64 -14.30
C GLU A 34 11.76 -0.55 -13.61
N ASN A 35 12.50 0.24 -14.40
CA ASN A 35 13.37 1.30 -13.90
C ASN A 35 12.75 2.69 -14.13
N PHE A 36 12.68 3.49 -13.06
CA PHE A 36 12.21 4.88 -13.10
C PHE A 36 13.34 5.81 -12.70
N LYS A 37 13.84 6.61 -13.65
CA LYS A 37 14.84 7.63 -13.39
C LYS A 37 14.20 8.93 -12.95
N TYR A 38 14.85 9.65 -12.03
CA TYR A 38 14.36 10.93 -11.55
C TYR A 38 15.46 11.98 -11.46
N HIS A 39 15.08 13.26 -11.47
CA HIS A 39 15.97 14.36 -11.11
C HIS A 39 15.85 14.71 -9.62
N VAL A 40 14.61 14.88 -9.16
CA VAL A 40 14.20 15.10 -7.77
C VAL A 40 13.27 13.97 -7.34
N LEU A 41 13.47 13.43 -6.14
CA LEU A 41 12.62 12.41 -5.54
C LEU A 41 11.94 12.98 -4.30
N ILE A 42 10.61 12.87 -4.24
CA ILE A 42 9.82 13.12 -3.04
C ILE A 42 9.41 11.76 -2.48
N ILE A 43 9.86 11.45 -1.25
CA ILE A 43 9.52 10.19 -0.59
C ILE A 43 8.25 10.40 0.23
N ALA A 44 7.17 9.72 -0.17
CA ALA A 44 5.84 9.83 0.44
C ALA A 44 5.20 8.44 0.69
N THR A 45 6.00 7.46 1.12
CA THR A 45 5.57 6.06 1.31
C THR A 45 4.66 5.84 2.53
N GLY A 46 4.53 6.86 3.40
CA GLY A 46 3.72 6.79 4.61
C GLY A 46 4.27 5.77 5.63
N SER A 47 3.37 5.06 6.30
CA SER A 47 3.68 4.08 7.35
C SER A 47 2.97 2.75 7.11
N THR A 48 3.55 1.68 7.64
CA THR A 48 2.96 0.33 7.71
C THR A 48 2.23 0.13 9.04
N VAL A 49 1.42 -0.94 9.13
CA VAL A 49 0.77 -1.34 10.39
C VAL A 49 1.73 -2.13 11.26
N ILE A 50 1.69 -1.91 12.57
CA ILE A 50 2.29 -2.83 13.55
C ILE A 50 1.31 -3.98 13.75
N ARG A 51 1.81 -5.21 13.68
CA ARG A 51 1.03 -6.44 13.79
C ARG A 51 1.18 -7.07 15.17
N LEU A 52 0.22 -7.89 15.58
CA LEU A 52 0.33 -8.66 16.83
C LEU A 52 1.48 -9.67 16.76
N SER A 53 1.79 -10.19 15.56
CA SER A 53 2.99 -11.02 15.34
C SER A 53 4.30 -10.29 15.66
N ASP A 54 4.36 -8.96 15.51
CA ASP A 54 5.54 -8.17 15.92
C ASP A 54 5.75 -8.22 17.45
N PHE A 55 4.71 -8.55 18.22
CA PHE A 55 4.77 -8.78 19.66
C PHE A 55 4.90 -10.27 20.04
N GLY A 56 5.12 -11.17 19.07
CA GLY A 56 5.26 -12.61 19.29
C GLY A 56 3.95 -13.37 19.47
N VAL A 57 2.80 -12.75 19.17
CA VAL A 57 1.50 -13.44 19.18
C VAL A 57 1.42 -14.35 17.95
N GLN A 58 1.15 -15.64 18.17
CA GLN A 58 0.90 -16.60 17.10
C GLN A 58 -0.51 -16.40 16.52
N GLU A 59 -0.71 -16.76 15.26
CA GLU A 59 -2.02 -16.72 14.58
C GLU A 59 -2.65 -15.32 14.54
N ASP A 60 -1.84 -14.27 14.32
CA ASP A 60 -2.30 -12.87 14.19
C ASP A 60 -3.08 -12.59 12.88
N ASP A 61 -3.24 -13.61 12.04
CA ASP A 61 -4.06 -13.67 10.85
C ASP A 61 -5.35 -14.48 11.05
N SER A 62 -5.67 -14.82 12.31
CA SER A 62 -6.95 -15.44 12.69
C SER A 62 -8.15 -14.69 12.12
N LYS A 63 -9.21 -15.42 11.75
CA LYS A 63 -10.37 -14.96 10.95
C LYS A 63 -10.99 -13.61 11.35
N ASN A 64 -10.93 -13.21 12.63
CA ASN A 64 -11.54 -11.97 13.13
C ASN A 64 -10.54 -10.97 13.72
N ILE A 65 -9.25 -11.12 13.40
CA ILE A 65 -8.23 -10.10 13.68
C ILE A 65 -8.10 -9.23 12.43
N PHE A 66 -8.35 -7.93 12.58
CA PHE A 66 -8.32 -6.97 11.48
C PHE A 66 -7.33 -5.85 11.76
N TYR A 67 -6.70 -5.38 10.70
CA TYR A 67 -5.93 -4.13 10.66
C TYR A 67 -6.67 -3.14 9.76
N LEU A 68 -6.41 -1.85 9.87
CA LEU A 68 -7.12 -0.81 9.10
C LEU A 68 -6.14 0.28 8.65
N ARG A 69 -5.64 0.18 7.41
CA ARG A 69 -4.69 1.16 6.85
C ARG A 69 -4.99 1.54 5.41
N LYS A 70 -5.31 0.55 4.57
CA LYS A 70 -5.68 0.75 3.16
C LYS A 70 -7.18 0.59 2.97
N ILE A 71 -7.67 0.98 1.80
CA ILE A 71 -9.09 0.85 1.48
C ILE A 71 -9.55 -0.62 1.49
N GLU A 72 -8.69 -1.53 1.04
CA GLU A 72 -8.99 -2.96 1.02
C GLU A 72 -9.15 -3.53 2.44
N ASP A 73 -8.46 -2.95 3.42
CA ASP A 73 -8.61 -3.32 4.83
C ASP A 73 -10.00 -2.91 5.35
N ALA A 74 -10.46 -1.71 5.00
CA ALA A 74 -11.77 -1.20 5.37
C ALA A 74 -12.89 -2.03 4.75
N GLU A 75 -12.73 -2.44 3.49
CA GLU A 75 -13.67 -3.33 2.79
C GLU A 75 -13.76 -4.69 3.47
N LYS A 76 -12.62 -5.30 3.83
CA LYS A 76 -12.59 -6.58 4.57
C LYS A 76 -13.30 -6.49 5.92
N LEU A 77 -13.04 -5.41 6.67
CA LEU A 77 -13.69 -5.19 7.96
C LEU A 77 -15.20 -4.97 7.81
N ALA A 78 -15.61 -4.14 6.85
CA ALA A 78 -17.02 -3.88 6.57
C ALA A 78 -17.77 -5.17 6.19
N GLU A 79 -17.15 -6.04 5.41
CA GLU A 79 -17.74 -7.31 5.03
C GLU A 79 -17.88 -8.25 6.23
N ALA A 80 -16.85 -8.36 7.08
CA ALA A 80 -16.92 -9.14 8.31
C ALA A 80 -18.05 -8.66 9.23
N LEU A 81 -18.25 -7.35 9.37
CA LEU A 81 -19.33 -6.77 10.17
C LEU A 81 -20.72 -7.13 9.62
N LYS A 82 -20.93 -7.11 8.29
CA LYS A 82 -22.23 -7.50 7.68
C LYS A 82 -22.60 -8.95 7.95
N THR A 83 -21.61 -9.85 8.04
CA THR A 83 -21.88 -11.27 8.30
C THR A 83 -22.31 -11.55 9.74
N LYS A 84 -22.02 -10.65 10.68
CA LYS A 84 -22.57 -10.66 12.05
C LYS A 84 -23.77 -9.73 12.16
N LYS A 85 -24.94 -10.19 11.67
CA LYS A 85 -26.19 -9.41 11.75
C LYS A 85 -26.73 -9.19 13.17
N ASN A 86 -26.28 -9.95 14.19
CA ASN A 86 -26.80 -9.92 15.57
C ASN A 86 -25.69 -9.96 16.63
N GLY A 87 -24.63 -9.15 16.48
CA GLY A 87 -23.60 -8.98 17.52
C GLY A 87 -24.14 -8.28 18.75
#